data_AF-A0A317YKZ6-F1
#
_entry.id   AF-A0A317YKZ6-F1
#
_cell.length_a   1.000
_cell.length_b   1.000
_cell.length_c   1.000
_cell.angle_alpha   90.00
_cell.angle_beta   90.00
_cell.angle_gamma   90.00
#
_symmetry.space_group_name_H-M   'P 1'
#
loop_
_entity.id
_entity.type
_entity.pdbx_description
1 polymer ?
#
loop_
_entity_poly.entity_id
_entity_poly.type
_entity_poly.pdbx_seq_one_letter_code
_entity_poly.pdbx_strand_id
1 'polypeptide(L)'
;VGPVVVNHGLKAEWLQHLNEFAKSSKPLKEQIPYGFMLQGNGKVFGCLGIALAMYATTPKENRKKVAALLIPATLTAVVVGIT
;
A
#
# COMPACT_ATOMS: atom_id res chain seq x y z
N VAL A 1 6.58 -5.69 -7.39
CA VAL A 1 7.60 -6.62 -6.84
C VAL A 1 8.16 -7.38 -8.02
N GLY A 2 9.36 -7.01 -8.43
CA GLY A 2 10.07 -7.68 -9.53
C GLY A 2 10.49 -9.10 -9.16
N PRO A 3 11.39 -9.72 -9.95
CA PRO A 3 11.77 -11.12 -9.83
C PRO A 3 12.74 -11.36 -8.66
N VAL A 4 12.36 -10.92 -7.47
CA VAL A 4 13.18 -11.03 -6.24
C VAL A 4 12.96 -12.39 -5.55
N VAL A 5 11.83 -13.04 -5.84
CA VAL A 5 11.39 -14.26 -5.16
C VAL A 5 10.96 -15.35 -6.14
N VAL A 6 10.35 -14.98 -7.27
CA VAL A 6 10.00 -15.87 -8.39
C VAL A 6 10.35 -15.18 -9.71
N ASN A 7 10.92 -15.93 -10.66
CA ASN A 7 11.50 -15.38 -11.90
C ASN A 7 10.50 -14.55 -12.74
N HIS A 8 9.21 -14.86 -12.68
CA HIS A 8 8.16 -14.17 -13.43
C HIS A 8 7.35 -13.16 -12.59
N GLY A 9 7.74 -12.96 -11.32
CA GLY A 9 7.11 -12.01 -10.39
C GLY A 9 5.85 -12.55 -9.67
N LEU A 10 5.67 -12.12 -8.42
CA LEU A 10 4.62 -12.64 -7.53
C LEU A 10 3.18 -12.40 -8.02
N LYS A 11 2.94 -11.38 -8.86
CA LYS A 11 1.61 -11.17 -9.46
C LYS A 11 1.24 -12.26 -10.45
N ALA A 12 2.17 -12.65 -11.31
CA ALA A 12 1.93 -13.71 -12.28
C ALA A 12 1.84 -15.07 -11.59
N GLU A 13 2.68 -15.32 -10.58
CA GLU A 13 2.61 -16.53 -9.74
C GLU A 13 1.23 -16.67 -9.06
N TRP A 14 0.71 -15.59 -8.47
CA TRP A 14 -0.63 -15.56 -7.87
C TRP A 14 -1.72 -15.90 -8.88
N LEU A 15 -1.68 -15.25 -10.06
CA LEU A 15 -2.72 -15.42 -11.08
C LEU A 15 -2.72 -16.83 -11.69
N GLN A 16 -1.55 -17.45 -11.85
CA GLN A 16 -1.42 -18.80 -12.38
C GLN A 16 -2.00 -19.86 -11.44
N HIS A 17 -1.81 -19.69 -10.12
CA HIS A 17 -2.23 -20.67 -9.12
C HIS A 17 -3.58 -20.36 -8.46
N LEU A 18 -4.26 -19.28 -8.87
CA LEU A 18 -5.55 -18.83 -8.31
C LEU A 18 -6.61 -19.95 -8.24
N ASN A 19 -6.72 -20.75 -9.30
CA ASN A 19 -7.68 -21.85 -9.36
C ASN A 19 -7.32 -23.01 -8.42
N GLU A 20 -6.04 -23.24 -8.16
CA GLU A 20 -5.58 -24.26 -7.22
C GLU A 20 -5.84 -23.81 -5.78
N PHE A 21 -5.58 -22.54 -5.48
CA PHE A 21 -5.90 -21.95 -4.18
C PHE A 21 -7.40 -22.01 -3.87
N ALA A 22 -8.25 -21.71 -4.86
CA ALA A 22 -9.70 -21.72 -4.70
C ALA A 22 -10.28 -23.12 -4.43
N LYS A 23 -9.60 -24.18 -4.87
CA LYS A 23 -10.01 -25.59 -4.64
C LYS A 23 -9.58 -26.13 -3.28
N SER A 24 -8.71 -25.42 -2.57
CA SER A 24 -8.13 -25.84 -1.30
C SER A 24 -8.84 -25.18 -0.12
N SER A 25 -9.14 -25.96 0.92
CA SER A 25 -9.67 -25.45 2.19
C SER A 25 -8.58 -25.00 3.17
N LYS A 26 -7.30 -25.14 2.80
CA LYS A 26 -6.17 -24.76 3.67
C LYS A 26 -6.07 -23.23 3.79
N PRO A 27 -5.57 -22.69 4.90
CA PRO A 27 -5.30 -21.25 5.02
C PRO A 27 -4.38 -20.74 3.92
N LEU A 28 -4.71 -19.59 3.31
CA LEU A 28 -3.93 -19.01 2.22
C LEU A 28 -2.46 -18.72 2.60
N LYS A 29 -2.19 -18.44 3.89
CA LYS A 29 -0.84 -18.26 4.44
C LYS A 29 0.04 -19.52 4.32
N GLU A 30 -0.56 -20.71 4.26
CA GLU A 30 0.14 -21.99 4.09
C GLU A 30 0.31 -22.35 2.61
N GLN A 31 -0.56 -21.81 1.76
CA GLN A 31 -0.52 -22.04 0.32
C GLN A 31 0.43 -21.05 -0.39
N ILE A 32 0.71 -19.90 0.22
CA ILE A 32 1.53 -18.84 -0.37
C ILE A 32 2.70 -18.50 0.56
N PRO A 33 3.89 -19.09 0.33
CA PRO A 33 5.06 -18.94 1.19
C PRO A 33 5.66 -17.52 1.16
N TYR A 34 5.25 -16.70 0.19
CA TYR A 34 5.79 -15.37 -0.05
C TYR A 34 5.03 -14.24 0.67
N GLY A 35 3.94 -14.60 1.38
CA GLY A 35 3.07 -13.65 2.07
C GLY A 35 2.06 -12.97 1.13
N PHE A 36 0.96 -12.48 1.72
CA PHE A 36 -0.04 -11.73 0.98
C PHE A 36 0.58 -10.42 0.49
N MET A 37 0.51 -10.17 -0.82
CA MET A 37 1.08 -8.97 -1.45
C MET A 37 0.36 -7.70 -0.96
N LEU A 38 0.77 -7.16 0.19
CA LEU A 38 0.30 -5.91 0.78
C LEU A 38 0.80 -4.67 -0.01
N GLN A 39 0.79 -4.72 -1.34
CA GLN A 39 1.16 -3.58 -2.20
C GLN A 39 0.28 -2.35 -1.95
N GLY A 40 -0.89 -2.52 -1.33
CA GLY A 40 -1.75 -1.42 -0.86
C GLY A 40 -1.16 -0.65 0.32
N ASN A 41 -0.39 -1.29 1.22
CA ASN A 41 0.08 -0.64 2.45
C ASN A 41 1.10 0.46 2.20
N GLY A 42 1.85 0.39 1.11
CA GLY A 42 2.72 1.49 0.70
C GLY A 42 1.95 2.80 0.51
N LYS A 43 0.66 2.73 0.15
CA LYS A 43 -0.22 3.91 0.03
C LYS A 43 -0.56 4.50 1.39
N VAL A 44 -0.79 3.67 2.40
CA VAL A 44 -1.14 4.08 3.77
C VAL A 44 0.05 4.77 4.46
N PHE A 45 1.26 4.20 4.33
CA PHE A 45 2.46 4.76 4.95
C PHE A 45 3.09 5.89 4.11
N GLY A 46 2.99 5.80 2.78
CA GLY A 46 3.55 6.79 1.86
C GLY A 46 2.83 8.14 1.92
N CYS A 47 1.49 8.15 1.99
CA CYS A 47 0.74 9.41 2.02
C CYS A 47 1.01 10.23 3.29
N LEU A 48 1.22 9.59 4.45
CA LEU A 48 1.64 10.26 5.68
C LEU A 48 3.01 10.94 5.53
N GLY A 49 3.99 10.23 4.97
CA GLY A 49 5.32 10.79 4.73
C GLY A 49 5.29 11.99 3.78
N ILE A 50 4.52 11.89 2.69
CA ILE A 50 4.36 12.98 1.70
C ILE A 50 3.68 14.19 2.35
N ALA A 51 2.59 13.99 3.09
CA ALA A 51 1.87 15.07 3.75
C ALA A 51 2.75 15.81 4.78
N LEU A 52 3.54 15.07 5.55
CA LEU A 52 4.48 15.66 6.50
C LEU A 52 5.60 16.43 5.80
N ALA A 53 6.14 15.92 4.69
CA ALA A 53 7.14 16.62 3.91
C ALA A 53 6.60 17.93 3.31
N MET A 54 5.38 17.90 2.75
CA MET A 54 4.70 19.10 2.24
C MET A 54 4.46 20.13 3.35
N TYR A 55 4.00 19.71 4.52
CA TYR A 55 3.81 20.61 5.66
C TYR A 55 5.14 21.21 6.16
N ALA A 56 6.19 20.41 6.27
CA ALA A 56 7.50 20.83 6.77
C ALA A 56 8.17 21.86 5.84
N THR A 57 8.05 21.67 4.52
CA THR A 57 8.63 22.54 3.49
C THR A 57 7.78 23.78 3.17
N THR A 58 6.54 23.85 3.64
CA THR A 58 5.67 25.02 3.44
C THR A 58 6.16 26.25 4.24
N PRO A 59 6.20 27.45 3.64
CA PRO A 59 6.48 28.71 4.35
C PRO A 59 5.54 28.93 5.55
N LYS A 60 6.07 29.47 6.65
CA LYS A 60 5.34 29.57 7.94
C LYS A 60 3.96 30.26 7.82
N GLU A 61 3.87 31.28 6.98
CA GLU A 61 2.62 32.02 6.70
C GLU A 61 1.51 31.15 6.09
N ASN A 62 1.86 30.08 5.36
CA ASN A 62 0.92 29.23 4.64
C ASN A 62 0.70 27.87 5.30
N ARG A 63 1.49 27.50 6.32
CA ARG A 63 1.40 26.20 7.01
C ARG A 63 0.01 25.90 7.54
N LYS A 64 -0.71 26.88 8.09
CA LYS A 64 -2.09 26.69 8.58
C LYS A 64 -3.05 26.32 7.44
N LYS A 65 -2.93 26.99 6.28
CA LYS A 65 -3.75 26.71 5.09
C LYS A 65 -3.45 25.32 4.54
N VAL A 66 -2.16 24.97 4.45
CA VAL A 66 -1.72 23.66 3.95
C VAL A 66 -2.14 22.54 4.91
N ALA A 67 -2.00 22.72 6.23
CA ALA A 67 -2.48 21.75 7.21
C ALA A 67 -3.99 21.51 7.12
N ALA A 68 -4.78 22.57 6.92
CA ALA A 68 -6.23 22.47 6.79
C ALA A 68 -6.66 21.60 5.59
N LEU A 69 -5.84 21.54 4.53
CA LEU A 69 -6.07 20.69 3.36
C LEU A 69 -5.47 19.29 3.54
N LEU A 70 -4.23 19.20 4.02
CA LEU A 70 -3.49 17.95 4.10
C LEU A 70 -4.03 17.00 5.16
N ILE A 71 -4.42 17.48 6.34
CA ILE A 71 -4.90 16.63 7.44
C ILE A 71 -6.11 15.79 7.01
N PRO A 72 -7.22 16.37 6.51
CA PRO A 72 -8.38 15.58 6.09
C PRO A 72 -8.07 14.68 4.89
N ALA A 73 -7.30 15.15 3.90
CA ALA A 73 -6.93 14.36 2.74
C ALA A 73 -6.09 13.13 3.12
N THR A 74 -5.10 13.32 3.98
CA THR A 74 -4.21 12.25 4.44
C THR A 74 -4.95 11.26 5.33
N LEU A 75 -5.83 11.73 6.21
CA LEU A 75 -6.65 10.85 7.05
C LEU A 75 -7.56 9.95 6.19
N THR A 76 -8.17 10.52 5.15
CA THR A 76 -9.00 9.77 4.20
C THR A 76 -8.16 8.73 3.47
N ALA A 77 -6.98 9.11 2.98
CA ALA A 77 -6.08 8.18 2.27
C ALA A 77 -5.59 7.02 3.16
N VAL A 78 -5.32 7.29 4.44
CA VAL A 78 -4.90 6.28 5.42
C VAL A 78 -6.03 5.31 5.74
N VAL A 79 -7.25 5.80 5.96
CA VAL A 79 -8.41 4.97 6.33
C VAL A 79 -8.93 4.16 5.15
N VAL A 80 -8.98 4.77 3.95
CA VAL A 80 -9.57 4.14 2.77
C VAL A 80 -8.52 3.34 1.97
N GLY A 81 -7.23 3.65 2.13
CA GLY A 81 -6.15 2.96 1.41
C GLY A 81 -6.02 3.35 -0.07
N ILE A 82 -6.66 4.46 -0.47
CA ILE A 82 -6.64 5.01 -1.83
C ILE A 82 -5.97 6.39 -1.78
N THR A 83 -5.06 6.66 -2.71
CA THR A 83 -4.32 7.93 -2.84
C THR A 83 -4.69 8.61 -4.14
#